data_AF-K1UE16-F1
#
_entry.id   AF-K1UE16-F1
#
_cell.length_a   1.000
_cell.length_b   1.000
_cell.length_c   1.000
_cell.angle_alpha   90.00
_cell.angle_beta   90.00
_cell.angle_gamma   90.00
#
_symmetry.space_group_name_H-M   'P 1'
#
loop_
_entity.id
_entity.type
_entity.pdbx_description
1 polymer ?
#
loop_
_entity_poly.entity_id
_entity_poly.type
_entity_poly.pdbx_seq_one_letter_code
_entity_poly.pdbx_strand_id
1 'polypeptide(L)'
;MKKFFTLLVLAACCAAMTWGCSDDKYDDTEIRQEIENLKQEIASMKEQVNSLKTIIDALNENKFITNYTEAADGSCTITFNDGKTITLHNGKDGAAAPAIGIAQFEGIYYWTLGGDDQWLLDDNQNKIPVAGQNGKTPTINKDGYWEIDGETIKGEDGQPIKAVGKDGANGDKGEDGDSFFKSVVQDDESVTFTLTNGDQIVLPKAKEVNFVIERTSLTLKFGASQNLAVTQKGVENLAIAKPDGWRAWLEGDVLTITAPAKENVYAETSGEVSVVAVGATATVIAKVQVLATDEILGGAGAGSSEWEEWN
;
A
#
# COMPACT_ATOMS: atom_id res chain seq x y z
N MET A 1 68.17 -32.48 64.10
CA MET A 1 67.01 -32.80 63.24
C MET A 1 65.83 -33.06 64.17
N LYS A 2 64.89 -32.13 64.37
CA LYS A 2 63.65 -32.02 63.57
C LYS A 2 63.07 -30.61 63.77
N LYS A 3 63.75 -29.58 63.23
CA LYS A 3 63.18 -28.24 62.98
C LYS A 3 62.35 -28.23 61.67
N PHE A 4 61.68 -29.34 61.35
CA PHE A 4 61.07 -29.57 60.04
C PHE A 4 59.57 -29.92 60.10
N PHE A 5 58.92 -29.85 61.27
CA PHE A 5 57.49 -30.22 61.39
C PHE A 5 56.53 -29.05 61.62
N THR A 6 57.03 -27.83 61.80
CA THR A 6 56.19 -26.63 61.99
C THR A 6 56.03 -25.80 60.72
N LEU A 7 56.56 -26.26 59.58
CA LEU A 7 56.51 -25.56 58.29
C LEU A 7 55.47 -26.15 57.32
N LEU A 8 54.79 -27.23 57.69
CA LEU A 8 53.77 -27.87 56.85
C LEU A 8 52.32 -27.48 57.19
N VAL A 9 52.09 -26.78 58.31
CA VAL A 9 50.73 -26.35 58.72
C VAL A 9 50.44 -24.90 58.29
N LEU A 10 51.47 -24.09 57.99
CA LEU A 10 51.29 -22.74 57.45
C LEU A 10 51.21 -22.69 55.91
N ALA A 11 51.60 -23.77 55.21
CA ALA A 11 51.48 -23.88 53.75
C ALA A 11 50.12 -24.47 53.31
N ALA A 12 49.34 -25.05 54.22
CA ALA A 12 48.00 -25.54 53.93
C ALA A 12 46.89 -24.50 54.20
N CYS A 13 47.20 -23.41 54.92
CA CYS A 13 46.26 -22.28 55.10
C CYS A 13 46.43 -21.16 54.05
N CYS A 14 47.45 -21.24 53.18
CA CYS A 14 47.63 -20.31 52.06
C CYS A 14 47.21 -20.89 50.69
N ALA A 15 46.74 -22.15 50.64
CA ALA A 15 46.23 -22.79 49.42
C ALA A 15 44.71 -22.98 49.41
N ALA A 16 44.00 -22.38 50.38
CA ALA A 16 42.54 -22.32 50.43
C ALA A 16 42.01 -20.87 50.34
N MET A 17 42.79 -19.98 49.72
CA MET A 17 42.44 -18.57 49.49
C MET A 17 42.60 -18.14 48.02
N THR A 18 42.43 -19.09 47.09
CA THR A 18 42.33 -18.76 45.64
C THR A 18 41.06 -19.31 44.97
N TRP A 19 40.11 -19.83 45.75
CA TRP A 19 38.74 -20.09 45.31
C TRP A 19 37.75 -19.22 46.08
N GLY A 20 37.96 -17.91 45.97
CA GLY A 20 37.12 -16.89 46.58
C GLY A 20 37.02 -15.62 45.74
N CYS A 21 37.33 -15.71 44.45
CA CYS A 21 36.74 -14.84 43.43
C CYS A 21 36.22 -15.81 42.39
N SER A 22 35.04 -16.39 42.65
CA SER A 22 34.22 -16.81 41.53
C SER A 22 34.17 -15.62 40.58
N ASP A 23 34.53 -15.86 39.33
CA ASP A 23 34.15 -15.05 38.18
C ASP A 23 32.61 -15.02 38.12
N ASP A 24 31.96 -14.44 39.14
CA ASP A 24 30.57 -14.03 39.11
C ASP A 24 30.54 -12.79 38.22
N LYS A 25 30.85 -13.00 36.94
CA LYS A 25 30.55 -12.04 35.90
C LYS A 25 29.07 -11.81 36.01
N TYR A 26 28.72 -10.58 36.37
CA TYR A 26 27.36 -10.09 36.42
C TYR A 26 26.64 -10.53 35.13
N ASP A 27 25.66 -11.43 35.27
CA ASP A 27 24.88 -11.95 34.15
C ASP A 27 23.87 -10.88 33.72
N ASP A 28 24.26 -10.06 32.76
CA ASP A 28 23.45 -8.98 32.19
C ASP A 28 22.62 -9.43 30.99
N THR A 29 22.46 -10.74 30.77
CA THR A 29 21.75 -11.30 29.61
C THR A 29 20.31 -10.78 29.51
N GLU A 30 19.58 -10.75 30.62
CA GLU A 30 18.18 -10.26 30.67
C GLU A 30 18.09 -8.78 30.30
N ILE A 31 18.98 -7.94 30.85
CA ILE A 31 19.04 -6.50 30.54
C ILE A 31 19.37 -6.28 29.06
N ARG A 32 20.32 -7.04 28.50
CA ARG A 32 20.67 -6.96 27.08
C ARG A 32 19.49 -7.34 26.20
N GLN A 33 18.78 -8.43 26.53
CA GLN A 33 17.62 -8.87 25.77
C GLN A 33 16.50 -7.83 25.79
N GLU A 34 16.26 -7.20 26.94
CA GLU A 34 15.27 -6.15 27.06
C GLU A 34 15.65 -4.89 26.27
N ILE A 35 16.93 -4.51 26.26
CA ILE A 35 17.42 -3.41 25.43
C ILE A 35 17.18 -3.68 23.94
N GLU A 36 17.43 -4.91 23.48
CA GLU A 36 17.17 -5.27 22.08
C GLU A 36 15.67 -5.25 21.75
N ASN A 37 14.80 -5.71 22.66
CA ASN A 37 13.35 -5.60 22.48
C ASN A 37 12.90 -4.13 22.37
N LEU A 38 13.37 -3.26 23.27
CA LEU A 38 13.03 -1.83 23.25
C LEU A 38 13.52 -1.14 21.96
N LYS A 39 14.68 -1.54 21.42
CA LYS A 39 15.17 -1.02 20.13
C LYS A 39 14.25 -1.42 18.98
N GLN A 40 13.77 -2.66 18.97
CA GLN A 40 12.84 -3.15 17.95
C GLN A 40 11.50 -2.39 18.03
N GLU A 41 11.00 -2.14 19.24
CA GLU A 41 9.77 -1.38 19.47
C GLU A 41 9.88 0.07 18.97
N ILE A 42 11.01 0.73 19.26
CA ILE A 42 11.30 2.09 18.74
C ILE A 42 11.36 2.09 17.20
N ALA A 43 11.95 1.07 16.59
CA ALA A 43 11.99 0.95 15.14
C ALA A 43 10.58 0.76 14.54
N SER A 44 9.78 -0.11 15.15
CA SER A 44 8.38 -0.35 14.76
C SER A 44 7.54 0.92 14.85
N MET A 45 7.58 1.65 15.97
CA MET A 45 6.86 2.92 16.12
C MET A 45 7.27 3.97 15.09
N LYS A 46 8.58 4.06 14.75
CA LYS A 46 9.05 4.97 13.70
C LYS A 46 8.47 4.62 12.34
N GLU A 47 8.38 3.34 12.01
CA GLU A 47 7.77 2.87 10.77
C GLU A 47 6.28 3.21 10.74
N GLN A 48 5.55 2.94 11.82
CA GLN A 48 4.12 3.23 11.95
C GLN A 48 3.81 4.73 11.80
N VAL A 49 4.58 5.61 12.45
CA VAL A 49 4.42 7.07 12.31
C VAL A 49 4.66 7.52 10.86
N ASN A 50 5.63 6.94 10.18
CA ASN A 50 5.89 7.22 8.76
C ASN A 50 4.77 6.70 7.85
N SER A 51 4.21 5.52 8.15
CA SER A 51 3.06 4.96 7.43
C SER A 51 1.83 5.85 7.57
N LEU A 52 1.49 6.31 8.78
CA LEU A 52 0.43 7.30 9.02
C LEU A 52 0.64 8.57 8.20
N LYS A 53 1.83 9.16 8.28
CA LYS A 53 2.18 10.36 7.52
C LYS A 53 1.96 10.14 6.02
N THR A 54 2.41 8.99 5.50
CA THR A 54 2.28 8.65 4.08
C THR A 54 0.81 8.50 3.66
N ILE A 55 -0.03 7.90 4.50
CA ILE A 55 -1.48 7.78 4.26
C ILE A 55 -2.14 9.16 4.21
N ILE A 56 -1.80 10.07 5.13
CA ILE A 56 -2.37 11.43 5.12
C ILE A 56 -1.84 12.25 3.94
N ASP A 57 -0.55 12.14 3.58
CA ASP A 57 -0.02 12.76 2.36
C ASP A 57 -0.78 12.24 1.12
N ALA A 58 -1.02 10.94 1.04
CA ALA A 58 -1.78 10.33 -0.06
C ALA A 58 -3.22 10.86 -0.12
N LEU A 59 -3.89 11.00 1.03
CA LEU A 59 -5.22 11.60 1.11
C LEU A 59 -5.22 13.05 0.61
N ASN A 60 -4.31 13.88 1.12
CA ASN A 60 -4.23 15.29 0.78
C ASN A 60 -3.87 15.54 -0.70
N GLU A 61 -3.06 14.66 -1.28
CA GLU A 61 -2.63 14.74 -2.69
C GLU A 61 -3.59 14.02 -3.65
N ASN A 62 -4.74 13.53 -3.17
CA ASN A 62 -5.72 12.76 -3.95
C ASN A 62 -5.10 11.55 -4.67
N LYS A 63 -4.17 10.87 -4.00
CA LYS A 63 -3.56 9.63 -4.50
C LYS A 63 -4.52 8.46 -4.38
N PHE A 64 -4.20 7.41 -5.14
CA PHE A 64 -4.94 6.16 -5.14
C PHE A 64 -4.00 4.98 -5.02
N ILE A 65 -4.55 3.87 -4.53
CA ILE A 65 -3.83 2.62 -4.26
C ILE A 65 -3.81 1.78 -5.53
N THR A 66 -2.62 1.43 -6.01
CA THR A 66 -2.43 0.59 -7.20
C THR A 66 -2.31 -0.90 -6.86
N ASN A 67 -1.92 -1.23 -5.63
CA ASN A 67 -1.81 -2.61 -5.18
C ASN A 67 -2.06 -2.72 -3.66
N TYR A 68 -2.70 -3.81 -3.26
CA TYR A 68 -2.89 -4.21 -1.86
C TYR A 68 -2.61 -5.71 -1.76
N THR A 69 -1.64 -6.10 -0.95
CA THR A 69 -1.32 -7.51 -0.71
C THR A 69 -1.35 -7.80 0.77
N GLU A 70 -2.07 -8.85 1.16
CA GLU A 70 -2.17 -9.30 2.53
C GLU A 70 -1.34 -10.57 2.72
N ALA A 71 -0.54 -10.61 3.77
CA ALA A 71 0.23 -11.76 4.18
C ALA A 71 -0.56 -12.65 5.14
N ALA A 72 -0.08 -13.88 5.34
CA ALA A 72 -0.75 -14.87 6.18
C ALA A 72 -0.83 -14.49 7.67
N ASP A 73 0.04 -13.58 8.12
CA ASP A 73 0.04 -13.02 9.48
C ASP A 73 -0.93 -11.84 9.64
N GLY A 74 -1.64 -11.44 8.58
CA GLY A 74 -2.56 -10.30 8.56
C GLY A 74 -1.89 -8.97 8.22
N SER A 75 -0.55 -8.92 8.11
CA SER A 75 0.13 -7.71 7.61
C SER A 75 -0.27 -7.43 6.16
N CYS A 76 -0.37 -6.16 5.80
CA CYS A 76 -0.67 -5.74 4.44
C CYS A 76 0.36 -4.76 3.90
N THR A 77 0.72 -4.92 2.63
CA THR A 77 1.54 -3.96 1.89
C THR A 77 0.66 -3.22 0.89
N ILE A 78 0.76 -1.90 0.90
CA ILE A 78 -0.05 -0.98 0.10
C ILE A 78 0.90 -0.20 -0.81
N THR A 79 0.62 -0.18 -2.10
CA THR A 79 1.37 0.59 -3.10
C THR A 79 0.49 1.72 -3.64
N PHE A 80 1.02 2.93 -3.67
CA PHE A 80 0.34 4.11 -4.21
C PHE A 80 0.70 4.34 -5.69
N ASN A 81 -0.05 5.22 -6.35
CA ASN A 81 0.17 5.56 -7.76
C ASN A 81 1.49 6.30 -8.06
N ASP A 82 2.16 6.83 -7.04
CA ASP A 82 3.51 7.39 -7.15
C ASP A 82 4.62 6.33 -6.94
N GLY A 83 4.24 5.06 -6.74
CA GLY A 83 5.14 3.95 -6.51
C GLY A 83 5.65 3.81 -5.08
N LYS A 84 5.27 4.73 -4.15
CA LYS A 84 5.59 4.56 -2.73
C LYS A 84 4.83 3.36 -2.17
N THR A 85 5.46 2.71 -1.20
CA THR A 85 4.89 1.54 -0.51
C THR A 85 4.94 1.74 0.99
N ILE A 86 3.89 1.32 1.67
CA ILE A 86 3.87 1.16 3.13
C ILE A 86 3.53 -0.28 3.46
N THR A 87 4.07 -0.77 4.58
CA THR A 87 3.63 -2.02 5.18
C THR A 87 2.93 -1.66 6.47
N LEU A 88 1.76 -2.26 6.68
CA LEU A 88 1.04 -2.19 7.92
C LEU A 88 0.96 -3.58 8.52
N HIS A 89 1.26 -3.72 9.79
CA HIS A 89 1.16 -4.99 10.49
C HIS A 89 -0.19 -5.03 11.21
N ASN A 90 -1.12 -5.90 10.81
CA ASN A 90 -2.29 -6.14 11.66
C ASN A 90 -1.91 -7.11 12.77
N GLY A 91 -2.40 -6.85 13.97
CA GLY A 91 -2.33 -7.81 15.06
C GLY A 91 -3.53 -7.69 15.98
N LYS A 92 -3.55 -8.45 17.07
CA LYS A 92 -4.63 -8.39 18.07
C LYS A 92 -4.39 -7.20 18.97
N ASP A 93 -5.45 -6.44 19.29
CA ASP A 93 -5.47 -5.27 20.18
C ASP A 93 -4.25 -5.19 21.12
N GLY A 94 -3.30 -4.33 20.79
CA GLY A 94 -2.17 -4.04 21.67
C GLY A 94 -2.68 -3.39 22.96
N ALA A 95 -2.12 -3.80 24.11
CA ALA A 95 -2.40 -3.17 25.38
C ALA A 95 -1.76 -1.77 25.39
N ALA A 96 -2.58 -0.75 25.16
CA ALA A 96 -2.28 0.68 25.10
C ALA A 96 -1.81 1.21 23.72
N ALA A 97 -2.55 2.20 23.22
CA ALA A 97 -2.17 3.01 22.07
C ALA A 97 -0.86 3.78 22.36
N PRO A 98 -0.09 4.16 21.33
CA PRO A 98 1.08 5.00 21.51
C PRO A 98 0.67 6.30 22.20
N ALA A 99 1.59 6.91 22.94
CA ALA A 99 1.32 8.21 23.55
C ALA A 99 1.01 9.30 22.51
N ILE A 100 1.32 9.08 21.23
CA ILE A 100 0.96 9.95 20.11
C ILE A 100 -0.18 9.30 19.30
N GLY A 101 -1.12 10.10 18.84
CA GLY A 101 -2.17 9.70 17.91
C GLY A 101 -2.39 10.75 16.82
N ILE A 102 -3.45 10.61 16.04
CA ILE A 102 -3.92 11.64 15.12
C ILE A 102 -5.43 11.82 15.24
N ALA A 103 -5.93 13.03 15.03
CA ALA A 103 -7.36 13.31 14.96
C ALA A 103 -7.64 14.42 13.93
N GLN A 104 -8.84 14.41 13.35
CA GLN A 104 -9.23 15.40 12.36
C GLN A 104 -9.84 16.65 13.00
N PHE A 105 -9.40 17.83 12.56
CA PHE A 105 -9.99 19.12 12.92
C PHE A 105 -10.07 20.00 11.66
N GLU A 106 -11.25 20.55 11.36
CA GLU A 106 -11.48 21.42 10.18
C GLU A 106 -10.99 20.81 8.85
N GLY A 107 -11.12 19.49 8.70
CA GLY A 107 -10.72 18.76 7.49
C GLY A 107 -9.24 18.40 7.41
N ILE A 108 -8.42 18.77 8.41
CA ILE A 108 -6.98 18.50 8.46
C ILE A 108 -6.68 17.53 9.62
N TYR A 109 -5.80 16.56 9.39
CA TYR A 109 -5.31 15.67 10.44
C TYR A 109 -4.14 16.29 11.19
N TYR A 110 -4.26 16.34 12.52
CA TYR A 110 -3.25 16.87 13.44
C TYR A 110 -2.78 15.78 14.40
N TRP A 111 -1.55 15.93 14.89
CA TRP A 111 -1.03 15.05 15.94
C TRP A 111 -1.73 15.30 17.26
N THR A 112 -1.99 14.22 17.99
CA THR A 112 -2.53 14.23 19.34
C THR A 112 -1.61 13.50 20.32
N LEU A 113 -1.83 13.75 21.61
CA LEU A 113 -1.19 13.11 22.74
C LEU A 113 -2.26 12.28 23.46
N GLY A 114 -2.29 10.96 23.31
CA GLY A 114 -3.17 10.11 24.13
C GLY A 114 -4.69 10.25 23.94
N GLY A 115 -5.19 10.88 22.87
CA GLY A 115 -6.62 10.92 22.53
C GLY A 115 -7.05 12.16 21.72
N ASP A 116 -8.31 12.20 21.29
CA ASP A 116 -8.81 13.12 20.26
C ASP A 116 -8.80 14.60 20.62
N ASP A 117 -8.83 14.91 21.92
CA ASP A 117 -8.94 16.29 22.42
C ASP A 117 -7.62 16.85 22.96
N GLN A 118 -6.56 16.04 23.00
CA GLN A 118 -5.24 16.41 23.51
C GLN A 118 -4.31 16.67 22.33
N TRP A 119 -4.32 17.90 21.82
CA TRP A 119 -3.55 18.26 20.63
C TRP A 119 -2.06 18.45 20.92
N LEU A 120 -1.21 18.00 20.01
CA LEU A 120 0.17 18.43 19.99
C LEU A 120 0.24 19.85 19.42
N LEU A 121 0.75 20.78 20.22
CA LEU A 121 0.86 22.20 19.88
C LEU A 121 2.31 22.63 19.68
N ASP A 122 2.54 23.60 18.79
CA ASP A 122 3.81 24.30 18.68
C ASP A 122 3.98 25.39 19.75
N ASP A 123 5.13 26.06 19.77
CA ASP A 123 5.44 27.16 20.70
C ASP A 123 4.43 28.32 20.62
N ASN A 124 3.78 28.50 19.47
CA ASN A 124 2.78 29.53 19.23
C ASN A 124 1.35 29.07 19.55
N GLN A 125 1.19 27.89 20.16
CA GLN A 125 -0.10 27.26 20.49
C GLN A 125 -0.91 26.83 19.26
N ASN A 126 -0.28 26.63 18.10
CA ASN A 126 -0.95 26.09 16.92
C ASN A 126 -0.87 24.56 16.90
N LYS A 127 -1.94 23.91 16.43
CA LYS A 127 -1.95 22.46 16.21
C LYS A 127 -0.91 22.08 15.14
N ILE A 128 -0.18 21.00 15.36
CA ILE A 128 0.84 20.52 14.42
C ILE A 128 0.22 19.52 13.42
N PRO A 129 0.16 19.83 12.11
CA PRO A 129 -0.44 18.92 11.14
C PRO A 129 0.46 17.71 10.88
N VAL A 130 -0.17 16.58 10.55
CA VAL A 130 0.51 15.32 10.24
C VAL A 130 1.33 15.42 8.96
N ALA A 131 0.77 16.11 7.97
CA ALA A 131 1.19 16.08 6.57
C ALA A 131 1.05 17.46 5.91
N GLY A 132 1.52 17.56 4.65
CA GLY A 132 1.50 18.80 3.89
C GLY A 132 2.65 19.76 4.21
N GLN A 133 2.57 20.99 3.70
CA GLN A 133 3.71 21.94 3.69
C GLN A 133 4.18 22.35 5.09
N ASN A 134 3.26 22.45 6.05
CA ASN A 134 3.56 22.76 7.46
C ASN A 134 3.59 21.50 8.35
N GLY A 135 3.50 20.32 7.75
CA GLY A 135 3.49 19.05 8.47
C GLY A 135 4.84 18.79 9.12
N LYS A 136 4.83 18.42 10.40
CA LYS A 136 6.01 17.99 11.14
C LYS A 136 5.78 16.60 11.68
N THR A 137 6.77 15.71 11.58
CA THR A 137 6.61 14.30 11.95
C THR A 137 7.36 14.04 13.26
N PRO A 138 6.67 13.59 14.32
CA PRO A 138 7.32 13.21 15.58
C PRO A 138 8.35 12.10 15.35
N THR A 139 9.48 12.20 16.04
CA THR A 139 10.54 11.20 16.05
C THR A 139 10.85 10.77 17.48
N ILE A 140 11.64 9.71 17.63
CA ILE A 140 12.10 9.23 18.94
C ILE A 140 13.60 9.50 19.04
N ASN A 141 13.97 10.26 20.08
CA ASN A 141 15.34 10.67 20.35
C ASN A 141 16.18 9.53 20.94
N LYS A 142 17.48 9.78 21.13
CA LYS A 142 18.44 8.78 21.65
C LYS A 142 18.11 8.28 23.07
N ASP A 143 17.35 9.06 23.83
CA ASP A 143 16.97 8.77 25.21
C ASP A 143 15.58 8.10 25.30
N GLY A 144 14.93 7.83 24.16
CA GLY A 144 13.66 7.13 24.07
C GLY A 144 12.42 8.02 24.26
N TYR A 145 12.58 9.34 24.16
CA TYR A 145 11.47 10.30 24.25
C TYR A 145 11.03 10.76 22.87
N TRP A 146 9.74 11.07 22.76
CA TRP A 146 9.21 11.73 21.59
C TRP A 146 9.76 13.15 21.45
N GLU A 147 10.10 13.53 20.23
CA GLU A 147 10.58 14.86 19.88
C GLU A 147 9.99 15.31 18.55
N ILE A 148 9.98 16.63 18.32
CA ILE A 148 9.67 17.22 17.03
C ILE A 148 10.69 18.31 16.74
N ASP A 149 11.28 18.31 15.54
CA ASP A 149 12.37 19.21 15.16
C ASP A 149 13.55 19.26 16.17
N GLY A 150 13.78 18.17 16.91
CA GLY A 150 14.83 18.07 17.94
C GLY A 150 14.44 18.57 19.33
N GLU A 151 13.19 19.00 19.53
CA GLU A 151 12.66 19.41 20.83
C GLU A 151 11.79 18.32 21.45
N THR A 152 12.08 17.96 22.70
CA THR A 152 11.35 16.89 23.40
C THR A 152 9.91 17.30 23.69
N ILE A 153 8.97 16.46 23.26
CA ILE A 153 7.54 16.63 23.49
C ILE A 153 7.23 16.38 24.98
N LYS A 154 6.42 17.26 25.55
CA LYS A 154 5.99 17.21 26.95
C LYS A 154 4.48 17.06 27.06
N GLY A 155 4.04 16.32 28.07
CA GLY A 155 2.62 16.23 28.44
C GLY A 155 2.12 17.50 29.12
N GLU A 156 0.83 17.51 29.46
CA GLU A 156 0.20 18.63 30.18
C GLU A 156 0.85 18.91 31.56
N ASP A 157 1.46 17.90 32.18
CA ASP A 157 2.19 18.00 33.43
C ASP A 157 3.63 18.57 33.27
N GLY A 158 4.02 18.89 32.03
CA GLY A 158 5.34 19.38 31.67
C GLY A 158 6.43 18.31 31.66
N GLN A 159 6.10 17.04 31.85
CA GLN A 159 7.05 15.94 31.81
C GLN A 159 7.26 15.43 30.38
N PRO A 160 8.50 15.02 30.02
CA PRO A 160 8.78 14.49 28.70
C PRO A 160 8.06 13.15 28.47
N ILE A 161 7.53 12.96 27.26
CA ILE A 161 6.74 11.76 26.93
C ILE A 161 7.66 10.69 26.35
N LYS A 162 7.71 9.54 27.02
CA LYS A 162 8.50 8.39 26.60
C LYS A 162 7.75 7.58 25.54
N ALA A 163 8.49 7.07 24.55
CA ALA A 163 7.91 6.26 23.48
C ALA A 163 7.64 4.80 23.92
N VAL A 164 8.50 4.25 24.78
CA VAL A 164 8.43 2.86 25.29
C VAL A 164 8.39 2.82 26.81
N GLY A 165 7.49 2.01 27.39
CA GLY A 165 7.30 1.84 28.82
C GLY A 165 8.16 0.72 29.42
N LYS A 166 8.51 0.83 30.71
CA LYS A 166 9.09 -0.29 31.49
C LYS A 166 8.31 -0.60 32.77
N ASP A 167 7.46 0.31 33.25
CA ASP A 167 6.42 0.09 34.27
C ASP A 167 5.62 1.40 34.47
N GLY A 168 4.31 1.37 34.20
CA GLY A 168 3.32 2.36 34.66
C GLY A 168 3.03 3.55 33.74
N ALA A 169 1.98 3.42 32.90
CA ALA A 169 1.31 4.48 32.12
C ALA A 169 2.10 5.11 30.96
N ASN A 170 2.55 4.28 30.01
CA ASN A 170 2.62 4.54 28.56
C ASN A 170 3.35 3.36 27.89
N GLY A 171 2.64 2.64 27.01
CA GLY A 171 3.13 1.54 26.18
C GLY A 171 3.51 0.27 26.96
N ASP A 172 2.52 -0.54 27.34
CA ASP A 172 2.79 -1.97 27.55
C ASP A 172 3.00 -2.61 26.17
N LYS A 173 3.69 -3.76 26.11
CA LYS A 173 3.85 -4.54 24.88
C LYS A 173 2.51 -4.67 24.15
N GLY A 174 2.43 -4.13 22.94
CA GLY A 174 1.55 -4.71 21.94
C GLY A 174 2.17 -6.03 21.51
N GLU A 175 1.56 -7.16 21.87
CA GLU A 175 2.07 -8.45 21.41
C GLU A 175 2.01 -8.57 19.87
N ASP A 176 1.09 -7.91 19.16
CA ASP A 176 1.09 -7.94 17.69
C ASP A 176 0.32 -6.73 17.12
N GLY A 177 0.88 -6.03 16.12
CA GLY A 177 0.15 -5.08 15.24
C GLY A 177 0.50 -3.59 15.35
N ASP A 178 0.04 -2.81 14.37
CA ASP A 178 0.27 -1.38 14.27
C ASP A 178 -0.64 -0.58 15.20
N SER A 179 -0.04 0.00 16.24
CA SER A 179 -0.77 0.54 17.40
C SER A 179 -1.65 1.77 17.11
N PHE A 180 -1.58 2.35 15.91
CA PHE A 180 -2.42 3.49 15.50
C PHE A 180 -3.69 3.08 14.76
N PHE A 181 -3.74 1.85 14.24
CA PHE A 181 -4.86 1.35 13.45
C PHE A 181 -5.61 0.29 14.23
N LYS A 182 -6.91 0.49 14.41
CA LYS A 182 -7.82 -0.54 14.91
C LYS A 182 -8.06 -1.61 13.86
N SER A 183 -8.16 -1.24 12.59
CA SER A 183 -8.28 -2.18 11.48
C SER A 183 -7.94 -1.54 10.15
N VAL A 184 -7.49 -2.37 9.22
CA VAL A 184 -7.35 -2.03 7.80
C VAL A 184 -8.19 -3.03 7.02
N VAL A 185 -9.19 -2.54 6.29
CA VAL A 185 -10.09 -3.37 5.49
C VAL A 185 -10.16 -2.82 4.07
N GLN A 186 -10.29 -3.71 3.09
CA GLN A 186 -10.43 -3.32 1.69
C GLN A 186 -11.66 -3.93 1.04
N ASP A 187 -12.10 -3.28 -0.03
CA ASP A 187 -13.06 -3.80 -1.00
C ASP A 187 -12.53 -3.57 -2.43
N ASP A 188 -13.41 -3.71 -3.43
CA ASP A 188 -13.04 -3.52 -4.84
C ASP A 188 -12.71 -2.05 -5.18
N GLU A 189 -13.22 -1.08 -4.41
CA GLU A 189 -13.15 0.34 -4.71
C GLU A 189 -12.14 1.10 -3.84
N SER A 190 -11.89 0.65 -2.61
CA SER A 190 -11.13 1.42 -1.63
C SER A 190 -10.43 0.56 -0.57
N VAL A 191 -9.54 1.21 0.18
CA VAL A 191 -9.01 0.73 1.45
C VAL A 191 -9.43 1.70 2.55
N THR A 192 -10.04 1.17 3.61
CA THR A 192 -10.49 1.91 4.78
C THR A 192 -9.57 1.59 5.95
N PHE A 193 -8.90 2.63 6.46
CA PHE A 193 -8.09 2.59 7.68
C PHE A 193 -8.93 3.13 8.82
N THR A 194 -9.22 2.30 9.82
CA THR A 194 -9.89 2.73 11.05
C THR A 194 -8.82 2.98 12.11
N LEU A 195 -8.74 4.20 12.61
CA LEU A 195 -7.82 4.61 13.66
C LEU A 195 -8.29 4.11 15.03
N THR A 196 -7.40 4.12 16.02
CA THR A 196 -7.73 3.68 17.40
C THR A 196 -8.80 4.52 18.07
N ASN A 197 -8.94 5.79 17.68
CA ASN A 197 -10.02 6.66 18.12
C ASN A 197 -11.37 6.42 17.41
N GLY A 198 -11.38 5.60 16.36
CA GLY A 198 -12.57 5.31 15.56
C GLY A 198 -12.72 6.16 14.30
N ASP A 199 -11.90 7.20 14.11
CA ASP A 199 -11.86 7.95 12.85
C ASP A 199 -11.48 7.05 11.69
N GLN A 200 -11.99 7.38 10.50
CA GLN A 200 -11.75 6.60 9.29
C GLN A 200 -11.09 7.44 8.21
N ILE A 201 -10.02 6.87 7.64
CA ILE A 201 -9.38 7.38 6.44
C ILE A 201 -9.70 6.40 5.31
N VAL A 202 -10.20 6.90 4.19
CA VAL A 202 -10.57 6.08 3.03
C VAL A 202 -9.76 6.53 1.84
N LEU A 203 -8.97 5.62 1.25
CA LEU A 203 -8.22 5.87 0.03
C LEU A 203 -8.76 5.02 -1.12
N PRO A 204 -9.04 5.62 -2.30
CA PRO A 204 -9.55 4.87 -3.43
C PRO A 204 -8.48 3.94 -4.01
N LYS A 205 -8.92 2.82 -4.57
CA LYS A 205 -8.09 1.92 -5.38
C LYS A 205 -8.16 2.32 -6.85
N ALA A 206 -7.08 2.05 -7.57
CA ALA A 206 -7.04 2.14 -9.01
C ALA A 206 -8.12 1.22 -9.60
N LYS A 207 -8.88 1.74 -10.55
CA LYS A 207 -9.81 0.91 -11.32
C LYS A 207 -9.00 0.02 -12.26
N GLU A 208 -9.22 -1.29 -12.15
CA GLU A 208 -8.69 -2.23 -13.13
C GLU A 208 -9.21 -1.88 -14.52
N VAL A 209 -8.31 -1.83 -15.50
CA VAL A 209 -8.66 -1.58 -16.89
C VAL A 209 -8.89 -2.89 -17.63
N ASN A 210 -10.06 -3.01 -18.23
CA ASN A 210 -10.40 -4.10 -19.13
C ASN A 210 -11.07 -3.51 -20.38
N PHE A 211 -10.66 -4.00 -21.55
CA PHE A 211 -11.23 -3.58 -22.83
C PHE A 211 -11.23 -4.74 -23.81
N VAL A 212 -12.41 -5.18 -24.23
CA VAL A 212 -12.61 -6.32 -25.12
C VAL A 212 -13.51 -5.92 -26.26
N ILE A 213 -13.10 -6.21 -27.50
CA ILE A 213 -13.93 -6.08 -28.69
C ILE A 213 -14.47 -7.47 -29.04
N GLU A 214 -15.77 -7.59 -29.29
CA GLU A 214 -16.46 -8.87 -29.52
C GLU A 214 -15.88 -9.69 -30.69
N ARG A 215 -15.19 -9.03 -31.64
CA ARG A 215 -14.61 -9.67 -32.82
C ARG A 215 -13.17 -9.24 -33.03
N THR A 216 -12.37 -10.17 -33.54
CA THR A 216 -10.97 -9.94 -33.91
C THR A 216 -10.77 -9.74 -35.41
N SER A 217 -11.79 -9.98 -36.24
CA SER A 217 -11.75 -9.73 -37.68
C SER A 217 -13.10 -9.29 -38.27
N LEU A 218 -13.02 -8.58 -39.40
CA LEU A 218 -14.15 -7.98 -40.09
C LEU A 218 -13.89 -7.97 -41.60
N THR A 219 -14.85 -8.42 -42.38
CA THR A 219 -14.85 -8.22 -43.84
C THR A 219 -16.11 -7.46 -44.23
N LEU A 220 -15.94 -6.33 -44.90
CA LEU A 220 -17.00 -5.41 -45.27
C LEU A 220 -17.01 -5.17 -46.78
N LYS A 221 -18.19 -4.87 -47.30
CA LYS A 221 -18.30 -4.22 -48.61
C LYS A 221 -17.75 -2.81 -48.56
N PHE A 222 -17.21 -2.31 -49.67
CA PHE A 222 -16.74 -0.93 -49.74
C PHE A 222 -17.86 0.05 -49.33
N GLY A 223 -17.50 1.04 -48.50
CA GLY A 223 -18.41 2.03 -47.94
C GLY A 223 -19.36 1.52 -46.85
N ALA A 224 -19.41 0.22 -46.57
CA ALA A 224 -20.27 -0.34 -45.52
C ALA A 224 -19.71 -0.09 -44.12
N SER A 225 -20.60 -0.09 -43.13
CA SER A 225 -20.26 0.04 -41.71
C SER A 225 -20.74 -1.19 -40.93
N GLN A 226 -20.04 -1.54 -39.87
CA GLN A 226 -20.46 -2.54 -38.89
C GLN A 226 -20.21 -2.02 -37.48
N ASN A 227 -21.16 -2.32 -36.60
CA ASN A 227 -21.07 -2.09 -35.17
C ASN A 227 -20.58 -3.36 -34.48
N LEU A 228 -19.60 -3.23 -33.60
CA LEU A 228 -19.06 -4.28 -32.75
C LEU A 228 -19.35 -3.92 -31.29
N ALA A 229 -19.85 -4.87 -30.51
CA ALA A 229 -19.97 -4.67 -29.08
C ALA A 229 -18.58 -4.60 -28.44
N VAL A 230 -18.45 -3.73 -27.45
CA VAL A 230 -17.26 -3.55 -26.64
C VAL A 230 -17.64 -3.72 -25.18
N THR A 231 -16.85 -4.52 -24.46
CA THR A 231 -16.92 -4.57 -23.00
C THR A 231 -15.76 -3.75 -22.45
N GLN A 232 -16.06 -2.72 -21.66
CA GLN A 232 -15.03 -1.86 -21.06
C GLN A 232 -15.26 -1.64 -19.56
N LYS A 233 -14.17 -1.61 -18.80
CA LYS A 233 -14.13 -1.29 -17.36
C LYS A 233 -12.86 -0.48 -17.09
N GLY A 234 -12.95 0.57 -16.27
CA GLY A 234 -11.77 1.33 -15.81
C GLY A 234 -10.99 2.06 -16.91
N VAL A 235 -11.62 2.36 -18.05
CA VAL A 235 -11.01 3.14 -19.14
C VAL A 235 -11.18 4.62 -18.86
N GLU A 236 -10.07 5.34 -18.75
CA GLU A 236 -10.06 6.79 -18.51
C GLU A 236 -9.89 7.57 -19.82
N ASN A 237 -9.09 7.04 -20.74
CA ASN A 237 -8.84 7.63 -22.03
C ASN A 237 -8.66 6.54 -23.10
N LEU A 238 -8.89 6.88 -24.36
CA LEU A 238 -8.70 5.97 -25.48
C LEU A 238 -8.19 6.67 -26.73
N ALA A 239 -7.46 5.93 -27.54
CA ALA A 239 -7.09 6.32 -28.90
C ALA A 239 -7.40 5.19 -29.88
N ILE A 240 -7.87 5.56 -31.07
CA ILE A 240 -8.18 4.60 -32.14
C ILE A 240 -7.24 4.85 -33.31
N ALA A 241 -6.46 3.82 -33.67
CA ALA A 241 -5.67 3.78 -34.89
C ALA A 241 -6.35 2.88 -35.92
N LYS A 242 -6.24 3.22 -37.20
CA LYS A 242 -6.93 2.54 -38.29
C LYS A 242 -6.15 2.73 -39.60
N PRO A 243 -6.37 1.87 -40.61
CA PRO A 243 -5.76 2.04 -41.93
C PRO A 243 -6.27 3.30 -42.64
N ASP A 244 -5.53 3.76 -43.64
CA ASP A 244 -5.86 4.96 -44.39
C ASP A 244 -7.18 4.79 -45.16
N GLY A 245 -8.02 5.82 -45.12
CA GLY A 245 -9.36 5.82 -45.73
C GLY A 245 -10.45 5.10 -44.93
N TRP A 246 -10.12 4.29 -43.92
CA TRP A 246 -11.13 3.73 -43.00
C TRP A 246 -11.69 4.80 -42.08
N ARG A 247 -12.86 4.57 -41.47
CA ARG A 247 -13.35 5.35 -40.33
C ARG A 247 -13.66 4.41 -39.16
N ALA A 248 -13.27 4.83 -37.96
CA ALA A 248 -13.57 4.10 -36.74
C ALA A 248 -13.81 5.08 -35.60
N TRP A 249 -14.83 4.84 -34.80
CA TRP A 249 -15.12 5.60 -33.59
C TRP A 249 -15.85 4.70 -32.58
N LEU A 250 -15.68 5.02 -31.30
CA LEU A 250 -16.35 4.36 -30.20
C LEU A 250 -17.35 5.33 -29.57
N GLU A 251 -18.60 4.89 -29.41
CA GLU A 251 -19.62 5.63 -28.68
C GLU A 251 -20.26 4.69 -27.64
N GLY A 252 -20.05 5.00 -26.36
CA GLY A 252 -20.36 4.07 -25.28
C GLY A 252 -19.66 2.74 -25.50
N ASP A 253 -20.44 1.65 -25.49
CA ASP A 253 -19.97 0.27 -25.64
C ASP A 253 -20.05 -0.25 -27.09
N VAL A 254 -20.09 0.66 -28.09
CA VAL A 254 -20.27 0.31 -29.50
C VAL A 254 -19.14 0.89 -30.35
N LEU A 255 -18.29 0.01 -30.87
CA LEU A 255 -17.25 0.36 -31.84
C LEU A 255 -17.83 0.28 -33.24
N THR A 256 -17.89 1.41 -33.94
CA THR A 256 -18.33 1.45 -35.33
C THR A 256 -17.12 1.51 -36.25
N ILE A 257 -17.01 0.57 -37.19
CA ILE A 257 -15.97 0.53 -38.22
C ILE A 257 -16.61 0.66 -39.59
N THR A 258 -16.09 1.54 -40.43
CA THR A 258 -16.55 1.77 -41.80
C THR A 258 -15.42 1.56 -42.80
N ALA A 259 -15.67 0.71 -43.78
CA ALA A 259 -14.78 0.47 -44.90
C ALA A 259 -14.65 1.72 -45.78
N PRO A 260 -13.50 1.92 -46.46
CA PRO A 260 -13.31 3.02 -47.39
C PRO A 260 -14.31 2.95 -48.55
N ALA A 261 -14.58 4.09 -49.18
CA ALA A 261 -15.32 4.15 -50.43
C ALA A 261 -14.51 3.48 -51.55
N LYS A 262 -15.18 2.78 -52.47
CA LYS A 262 -14.54 2.00 -53.54
C LYS A 262 -13.68 2.87 -54.46
N GLU A 263 -14.15 4.09 -54.71
CA GLU A 263 -13.52 5.10 -55.54
C GLU A 263 -12.28 5.76 -54.90
N ASN A 264 -12.03 5.53 -53.60
CA ASN A 264 -10.86 6.10 -52.93
C ASN A 264 -9.60 5.27 -53.22
N VAL A 265 -8.89 5.64 -54.28
CA VAL A 265 -7.67 4.96 -54.74
C VAL A 265 -6.47 5.08 -53.80
N TYR A 266 -6.52 5.96 -52.80
CA TYR A 266 -5.47 6.13 -51.79
C TYR A 266 -5.76 5.35 -50.51
N ALA A 267 -6.96 4.74 -50.37
CA ALA A 267 -7.31 3.98 -49.19
C ALA A 267 -6.65 2.60 -49.17
N GLU A 268 -6.31 2.15 -47.97
CA GLU A 268 -5.89 0.77 -47.74
C GLU A 268 -7.12 -0.15 -47.73
N THR A 269 -7.06 -1.27 -48.45
CA THR A 269 -8.17 -2.24 -48.54
C THR A 269 -8.19 -3.23 -47.38
N SER A 270 -7.10 -3.32 -46.60
CA SER A 270 -7.02 -4.15 -45.41
C SER A 270 -6.05 -3.55 -44.39
N GLY A 271 -6.09 -4.07 -43.17
CA GLY A 271 -5.17 -3.67 -42.11
C GLY A 271 -5.77 -3.93 -40.74
N GLU A 272 -5.37 -3.14 -39.75
CA GLU A 272 -5.79 -3.32 -38.37
C GLU A 272 -6.42 -2.04 -37.81
N VAL A 273 -7.60 -2.17 -37.24
CA VAL A 273 -8.18 -1.16 -36.35
C VAL A 273 -7.76 -1.52 -34.92
N SER A 274 -6.97 -0.65 -34.30
CA SER A 274 -6.48 -0.79 -32.92
C SER A 274 -7.16 0.23 -32.02
N VAL A 275 -7.67 -0.23 -30.88
CA VAL A 275 -8.11 0.64 -29.78
C VAL A 275 -7.12 0.50 -28.63
N VAL A 276 -6.46 1.61 -28.30
CA VAL A 276 -5.58 1.73 -27.13
C VAL A 276 -6.41 2.32 -26.00
N ALA A 277 -6.80 1.49 -25.04
CA ALA A 277 -7.55 1.88 -23.85
C ALA A 277 -6.57 2.06 -22.68
N VAL A 278 -6.54 3.27 -22.12
CA VAL A 278 -5.68 3.65 -21.00
C VAL A 278 -6.52 3.71 -19.74
N GLY A 279 -6.12 2.98 -18.71
CA GLY A 279 -6.66 3.13 -17.36
C GLY A 279 -5.57 3.51 -16.37
N ALA A 280 -5.94 3.64 -15.10
CA ALA A 280 -5.09 4.16 -14.04
C ALA A 280 -3.78 3.39 -13.84
N THR A 281 -3.78 2.07 -14.04
CA THR A 281 -2.63 1.18 -13.76
C THR A 281 -2.07 0.47 -14.98
N ALA A 282 -2.79 0.43 -16.10
CA ALA A 282 -2.35 -0.29 -17.28
C ALA A 282 -2.94 0.30 -18.57
N THR A 283 -2.42 -0.18 -19.68
CA THR A 283 -2.94 0.10 -21.02
C THR A 283 -3.26 -1.21 -21.71
N VAL A 284 -4.48 -1.32 -22.25
CA VAL A 284 -4.95 -2.47 -23.02
C VAL A 284 -5.02 -2.08 -24.48
N ILE A 285 -4.53 -2.94 -25.37
CA ILE A 285 -4.66 -2.75 -26.82
C ILE A 285 -5.54 -3.86 -27.37
N ALA A 286 -6.71 -3.50 -27.90
CA ALA A 286 -7.62 -4.41 -28.59
C ALA A 286 -7.57 -4.15 -30.10
N LYS A 287 -7.65 -5.22 -30.90
CA LYS A 287 -7.35 -5.20 -32.33
C LYS A 287 -8.42 -5.92 -33.14
N VAL A 288 -8.80 -5.33 -34.26
CA VAL A 288 -9.69 -5.93 -35.26
C VAL A 288 -9.00 -5.89 -36.62
N GLN A 289 -8.76 -7.05 -37.22
CA GLN A 289 -8.29 -7.17 -38.59
C GLN A 289 -9.43 -6.83 -39.54
N VAL A 290 -9.20 -5.96 -40.52
CA VAL A 290 -10.24 -5.47 -41.42
C VAL A 290 -9.90 -5.72 -42.88
N LEU A 291 -10.92 -6.02 -43.69
CA LEU A 291 -10.82 -6.20 -45.14
C LEU A 291 -12.05 -5.57 -45.82
N ALA A 292 -11.82 -4.77 -46.86
CA ALA A 292 -12.83 -4.20 -47.74
C ALA A 292 -12.85 -4.94 -49.10
N THR A 293 -13.99 -5.51 -49.49
CA THR A 293 -14.12 -6.27 -50.74
C THR A 293 -15.55 -6.25 -51.28
N ASP A 294 -15.71 -6.28 -52.60
CA ASP A 294 -17.01 -6.48 -53.26
C ASP A 294 -17.35 -7.95 -53.50
N GLU A 295 -16.44 -8.87 -53.16
CA GLU A 295 -16.70 -10.30 -53.28
C GLU A 295 -17.95 -10.68 -52.47
N ILE A 296 -18.79 -11.53 -53.07
CA ILE A 296 -19.98 -12.05 -52.38
C ILE A 296 -19.48 -12.85 -51.19
N LEU A 297 -19.55 -12.26 -50.00
CA LEU A 297 -19.37 -12.98 -48.74
C LEU A 297 -20.48 -14.02 -48.68
N GLY A 298 -20.15 -15.27 -49.03
CA GLY A 298 -21.08 -16.38 -48.99
C GLY A 298 -21.70 -16.43 -47.59
N GLY A 299 -23.01 -16.19 -47.52
CA GLY A 299 -23.75 -16.34 -46.28
C GLY A 299 -23.50 -17.73 -45.70
N ALA A 300 -23.36 -17.79 -44.38
CA ALA A 300 -23.36 -19.04 -43.63
C ALA A 300 -24.42 -19.98 -44.22
N GLY A 301 -23.98 -21.17 -44.66
CA GLY A 301 -24.80 -22.12 -45.39
C GLY A 301 -26.09 -22.44 -44.65
N ALA A 302 -27.23 -22.07 -45.22
CA ALA A 302 -28.42 -22.87 -45.08
C ALA A 302 -28.13 -24.17 -45.84
N GLY A 303 -27.86 -25.24 -45.07
CA GLY A 303 -27.57 -26.56 -45.63
C GLY A 303 -28.67 -26.98 -46.60
N SER A 304 -28.30 -27.23 -47.85
CA SER A 304 -29.09 -28.07 -48.74
C SER A 304 -29.07 -29.48 -48.16
N SER A 305 -30.20 -29.90 -47.61
CA SER A 305 -30.45 -31.30 -47.25
C SER A 305 -30.54 -32.12 -48.54
N GLU A 306 -29.45 -32.76 -48.92
CA GLU A 306 -29.50 -33.93 -49.81
C GLU A 306 -30.13 -35.08 -49.02
N TRP A 307 -31.37 -35.42 -49.37
CA TRP A 307 -31.97 -36.68 -48.97
C TRP A 307 -31.58 -37.72 -50.02
N GLU A 308 -30.68 -38.63 -49.66
CA GLU A 308 -30.49 -39.88 -50.40
C GLU A 308 -31.71 -40.78 -50.14
N GLU A 309 -32.52 -40.98 -51.17
CA GLU A 309 -33.50 -42.08 -51.23
C GLU A 309 -32.74 -43.40 -51.36
N TRP A 310 -32.85 -44.26 -50.34
CA TRP A 310 -32.42 -45.65 -50.42
C TRP A 310 -33.60 -46.49 -50.94
N ASN A 311 -33.40 -47.08 -52.13
CA ASN A 311 -34.14 -48.25 -52.61
C ASN A 311 -33.51 -49.53 -52.04
#